data_AF-A0A9E1IES6-F1
#
_entry.id   AF-A0A9E1IES6-F1
#
_cell.length_a   1.000
_cell.length_b   1.000
_cell.length_c   1.000
_cell.angle_alpha   90.00
_cell.angle_beta   90.00
_cell.angle_gamma   90.00
#
_symmetry.space_group_name_H-M   'P 1'
#
loop_
_entity.id
_entity.type
_entity.pdbx_description
1 polymer ?
#
loop_
_entity_poly.entity_id
_entity_poly.type
_entity_poly.pdbx_seq_one_letter_code
_entity_poly.pdbx_strand_id
1 'polypeptide(L)'
;MIDDSELETAYFERLPLEPNLNKACLPAKMEPIALEGALSESQVACMERSIGEVNYLCDRDRLSLSLIANAHLNNDSEAWEEYVKAHLVEIDGTNPALAYRYAFFLYDEGDYAQASNWAGVALAYRSAWTGQEYLDRVFSLYELRAASGQAIWRAVAEADESEDSASFDARLELCHVAHEWQIFAEETQLDSTVPIAVLEMTGFACEEN
;
A
#
# COMPACT_ATOMS: atom_id res chain seq x y z
N MET A 1 41.61 -31.04 -19.14
CA MET A 1 40.57 -30.88 -20.17
C MET A 1 39.38 -31.65 -19.62
N ILE A 2 38.51 -30.95 -18.90
CA ILE A 2 37.33 -31.56 -18.27
C ILE A 2 36.27 -31.61 -19.36
N ASP A 3 35.63 -32.76 -19.51
CA ASP A 3 34.62 -33.05 -20.49
C ASP A 3 33.35 -32.23 -20.18
N ASP A 4 33.01 -31.29 -21.06
CA ASP A 4 31.84 -30.40 -20.91
C ASP A 4 30.49 -31.17 -20.94
N SER A 5 30.48 -32.45 -21.31
CA SER A 5 29.24 -33.26 -21.33
C SER A 5 28.81 -33.80 -19.96
N GLU A 6 29.69 -33.80 -18.95
CA GLU A 6 29.34 -34.21 -17.59
C GLU A 6 28.74 -33.07 -16.74
N LEU A 7 28.87 -31.81 -17.18
CA LEU A 7 28.34 -30.65 -16.45
C LEU A 7 26.87 -30.34 -16.76
N GLU A 8 26.36 -30.73 -17.93
CA GLU A 8 24.94 -30.51 -18.29
C GLU A 8 23.98 -31.50 -17.62
N THR A 9 24.46 -32.71 -17.31
CA THR A 9 23.61 -33.76 -16.71
C THR A 9 23.41 -33.56 -15.20
N ALA A 10 24.31 -32.82 -14.53
CA ALA A 10 24.24 -32.59 -13.09
C ALA A 10 23.39 -31.35 -12.70
N TYR A 11 23.03 -30.48 -13.65
CA TYR A 11 22.29 -29.24 -13.37
C TYR A 11 20.77 -29.40 -13.43
N PHE A 12 20.25 -30.43 -14.11
CA PHE A 12 18.80 -30.64 -14.25
C PHE A 12 18.18 -31.55 -13.18
N GLU A 13 18.97 -32.25 -12.36
CA GLU A 13 18.48 -33.23 -11.37
C GLU A 13 18.24 -32.67 -9.96
N ARG A 14 18.29 -31.35 -9.76
CA ARG A 14 17.93 -30.71 -8.48
C ARG A 14 16.99 -29.52 -8.65
N LEU A 15 15.94 -29.68 -9.46
CA LEU A 15 14.74 -28.90 -9.17
C LEU A 15 14.19 -29.41 -7.83
N PRO A 16 13.97 -28.53 -6.84
CA PRO A 16 13.35 -28.94 -5.59
C PRO A 16 12.03 -29.61 -5.94
N LEU A 17 11.81 -30.80 -5.36
CA LEU A 17 10.54 -31.53 -5.43
C LEU A 17 9.41 -30.51 -5.28
N GLU A 18 8.49 -30.47 -6.26
CA GLU A 18 7.33 -29.59 -6.20
C GLU A 18 6.75 -29.68 -4.77
N PRO A 19 6.51 -28.54 -4.10
CA PRO A 19 5.84 -28.58 -2.81
C PRO A 19 4.59 -29.43 -2.96
N ASN A 20 4.18 -30.10 -1.89
CA ASN A 20 2.92 -30.86 -1.83
C ASN A 20 1.72 -29.89 -1.84
N LEU A 21 1.75 -28.90 -2.73
CA LEU A 21 0.73 -27.95 -3.03
C LEU A 21 -0.52 -28.73 -3.39
N ASN A 22 -1.56 -28.52 -2.60
CA ASN A 22 -2.87 -29.02 -2.96
C ASN A 22 -3.24 -28.42 -4.32
N LYS A 23 -3.13 -29.22 -5.39
CA LYS A 23 -3.39 -28.79 -6.77
C LYS A 23 -4.79 -28.22 -6.97
N ALA A 24 -5.69 -28.36 -5.98
CA ALA A 24 -6.99 -27.71 -5.97
C ALA A 24 -6.91 -26.18 -5.79
N CYS A 25 -5.87 -25.65 -5.15
CA CYS A 25 -5.80 -24.26 -4.68
C CYS A 25 -4.67 -23.46 -5.33
N LEU A 26 -4.32 -23.83 -6.57
CA LEU A 26 -3.37 -23.07 -7.39
C LEU A 26 -3.98 -21.72 -7.81
N PRO A 27 -3.18 -20.64 -7.93
CA PRO A 27 -3.68 -19.32 -8.30
C PRO A 27 -4.57 -19.35 -9.57
N ALA A 28 -4.12 -20.06 -10.61
CA ALA A 28 -4.85 -20.19 -11.87
C ALA A 28 -6.27 -20.81 -11.75
N LYS A 29 -6.57 -21.54 -10.67
CA LYS A 29 -7.90 -22.10 -10.41
C LYS A 29 -8.76 -21.21 -9.53
N MET A 30 -8.14 -20.50 -8.59
CA MET A 30 -8.86 -19.72 -7.59
C MET A 30 -9.18 -18.31 -8.09
N GLU A 31 -8.29 -17.70 -8.87
CA GLU A 31 -8.44 -16.33 -9.38
C GLU A 31 -9.80 -16.06 -10.04
N PRO A 32 -10.29 -16.88 -11.00
CA PRO A 32 -11.57 -16.57 -11.65
C PRO A 32 -12.74 -16.56 -10.65
N ILE A 33 -12.73 -17.47 -9.67
CA ILE A 33 -13.77 -17.59 -8.64
C ILE A 33 -13.69 -16.40 -7.67
N ALA A 34 -12.47 -16.01 -7.30
CA ALA A 34 -12.20 -14.89 -6.42
C ALA A 34 -12.63 -13.55 -7.02
N LEU A 35 -12.38 -13.35 -8.32
CA LEU A 35 -12.80 -12.17 -9.07
C LEU A 35 -14.32 -12.07 -9.26
N GLU A 36 -15.07 -13.13 -8.93
CA GLU A 36 -16.53 -13.14 -8.85
C GLU A 36 -17.05 -12.99 -7.41
N GLY A 37 -16.16 -12.90 -6.42
CA GLY A 37 -16.53 -12.89 -5.00
C GLY A 37 -17.12 -14.21 -4.52
N ALA A 38 -16.85 -15.32 -5.22
CA ALA A 38 -17.56 -16.58 -5.04
C ALA A 38 -16.73 -17.68 -4.37
N LEU A 39 -15.63 -17.34 -3.68
CA LEU A 39 -14.86 -18.33 -2.93
C LEU A 39 -15.69 -18.86 -1.74
N SER A 40 -15.80 -20.17 -1.62
CA SER A 40 -16.29 -20.80 -0.39
C SER A 40 -15.27 -20.69 0.74
N GLU A 41 -15.73 -20.79 1.99
CA GLU A 41 -14.85 -20.83 3.18
C GLU A 41 -13.72 -21.88 3.06
N SER A 42 -14.04 -23.04 2.49
CA SER A 42 -13.05 -24.11 2.28
C SER A 42 -11.97 -23.74 1.25
N GLN A 43 -12.31 -22.90 0.26
CA GLN A 43 -11.36 -22.41 -0.74
C GLN A 43 -10.52 -21.28 -0.15
N VAL A 44 -11.13 -20.35 0.59
CA VAL A 44 -10.41 -19.30 1.34
C VAL A 44 -9.36 -19.92 2.25
N ALA A 45 -9.76 -20.83 3.14
CA ALA A 45 -8.84 -21.52 4.06
C ALA A 45 -7.74 -22.32 3.34
N CYS A 46 -8.05 -22.83 2.14
CA CYS A 46 -7.05 -23.52 1.33
C CYS A 46 -6.02 -22.56 0.71
N MET A 47 -6.47 -21.39 0.25
CA MET A 47 -5.59 -20.35 -0.30
C MET A 47 -4.69 -19.74 0.77
N GLU A 48 -5.24 -19.42 1.94
CA GLU A 48 -4.47 -18.93 3.10
C GLU A 48 -3.33 -19.87 3.46
N ARG A 49 -3.63 -21.18 3.55
CA ARG A 49 -2.60 -22.20 3.76
C ARG A 49 -1.59 -22.22 2.62
N SER A 50 -2.05 -22.14 1.37
CA SER A 50 -1.19 -22.19 0.20
C SER A 50 -0.22 -21.02 0.12
N ILE A 51 -0.61 -19.82 0.58
CA ILE A 51 0.27 -18.63 0.63
C ILE A 51 1.51 -18.90 1.51
N GLY A 52 1.38 -19.67 2.58
CA GLY A 52 2.49 -20.07 3.45
C GLY A 52 3.34 -21.24 2.93
N GLU A 53 2.82 -22.01 1.97
CA GLU A 53 3.47 -23.22 1.44
C GLU A 53 4.14 -23.02 0.07
N VAL A 54 3.66 -22.05 -0.72
CA VAL A 54 4.20 -21.81 -2.06
C VAL A 54 5.55 -21.08 -1.98
N ASN A 55 6.55 -21.62 -2.68
CA ASN A 55 7.90 -21.06 -2.67
C ASN A 55 8.07 -19.84 -3.60
N TYR A 56 7.22 -19.70 -4.60
CA TYR A 56 7.34 -18.65 -5.60
C TYR A 56 6.59 -17.39 -5.16
N LEU A 57 7.29 -16.26 -5.08
CA LEU A 57 6.70 -14.98 -4.68
C LEU A 57 5.53 -14.56 -5.58
N CYS A 58 5.62 -14.82 -6.89
CA CYS A 58 4.54 -14.55 -7.84
C CYS A 58 3.26 -15.34 -7.52
N ASP A 59 3.38 -16.58 -7.05
CA ASP A 59 2.21 -17.37 -6.64
C ASP A 59 1.61 -16.86 -5.32
N ARG A 60 2.45 -16.43 -4.36
CA ARG A 60 1.99 -15.80 -3.10
C ARG A 60 1.22 -14.52 -3.38
N ASP A 61 1.79 -13.66 -4.22
CA ASP A 61 1.20 -12.40 -4.68
C ASP A 61 -0.20 -12.64 -5.29
N ARG A 62 -0.27 -13.51 -6.30
CA ARG A 62 -1.52 -13.84 -7.00
C ARG A 62 -2.61 -14.42 -6.08
N LEU A 63 -2.24 -15.34 -5.19
CA LEU A 63 -3.18 -15.90 -4.21
C LEU A 63 -3.68 -14.84 -3.23
N SER A 64 -2.79 -14.00 -2.72
CA SER A 64 -3.12 -12.95 -1.77
C SER A 64 -4.01 -11.87 -2.41
N LEU A 65 -3.69 -11.40 -3.61
CA LEU A 65 -4.53 -10.45 -4.36
C LEU A 65 -5.92 -11.03 -4.67
N SER A 66 -6.01 -12.33 -4.89
CA SER A 66 -7.29 -13.01 -5.08
C SER A 66 -8.14 -12.99 -3.80
N LEU A 67 -7.55 -13.27 -2.62
CA LEU A 67 -8.25 -13.17 -1.34
C LEU A 67 -8.76 -11.74 -1.08
N ILE A 68 -7.90 -10.74 -1.33
CA ILE A 68 -8.26 -9.31 -1.21
C ILE A 68 -9.45 -8.97 -2.13
N ALA A 69 -9.39 -9.38 -3.40
CA ALA A 69 -10.46 -9.12 -4.36
C ALA A 69 -11.78 -9.78 -3.94
N ASN A 70 -11.72 -11.02 -3.46
CA ASN A 70 -12.90 -11.75 -2.99
C ASN A 70 -13.54 -11.08 -1.77
N ALA A 71 -12.73 -10.69 -0.76
CA ALA A 71 -13.22 -9.99 0.42
C ALA A 71 -13.87 -8.64 0.05
N HIS A 72 -13.22 -7.88 -0.85
CA HIS A 72 -13.76 -6.61 -1.35
C HIS A 72 -15.14 -6.79 -2.03
N LEU A 73 -15.27 -7.78 -2.91
CA LEU A 73 -16.53 -8.04 -3.64
C LEU A 73 -17.67 -8.51 -2.72
N ASN A 74 -17.33 -9.11 -1.57
CA ASN A 74 -18.30 -9.51 -0.56
C ASN A 74 -18.62 -8.40 0.46
N ASN A 75 -18.00 -7.23 0.36
CA ASN A 75 -18.06 -6.16 1.35
C ASN A 75 -17.63 -6.62 2.76
N ASP A 76 -16.71 -7.59 2.83
CA ASP A 76 -16.11 -8.05 4.08
C ASP A 76 -14.90 -7.17 4.40
N SER A 77 -15.14 -6.05 5.09
CA SER A 77 -14.11 -5.05 5.37
C SER A 77 -13.03 -5.56 6.33
N GLU A 78 -13.41 -6.41 7.29
CA GLU A 78 -12.47 -6.98 8.27
C GLU A 78 -11.49 -7.94 7.57
N ALA A 79 -12.00 -8.89 6.79
CA ALA A 79 -11.14 -9.79 6.01
C ALA A 79 -10.32 -9.03 4.96
N TRP A 80 -10.93 -8.02 4.32
CA TRP A 80 -10.22 -7.19 3.35
C TRP A 80 -9.04 -6.47 4.00
N GLU A 81 -9.23 -5.83 5.16
CA GLU A 81 -8.15 -5.18 5.90
C GLU A 81 -7.03 -6.16 6.24
N GLU A 82 -7.38 -7.31 6.83
CA GLU A 82 -6.41 -8.33 7.23
C GLU A 82 -5.55 -8.78 6.04
N TYR A 83 -6.19 -9.11 4.91
CA TYR A 83 -5.47 -9.57 3.72
C TYR A 83 -4.63 -8.47 3.08
N VAL A 84 -5.13 -7.23 3.03
CA VAL A 84 -4.37 -6.09 2.50
C VAL A 84 -3.12 -5.82 3.35
N LYS A 85 -3.28 -5.80 4.67
CA LYS A 85 -2.18 -5.60 5.60
C LYS A 85 -1.14 -6.71 5.48
N ALA A 86 -1.57 -7.97 5.48
CA ALA A 86 -0.68 -9.12 5.32
C ALA A 86 0.07 -9.05 3.98
N HIS A 87 -0.62 -8.71 2.88
CA HIS A 87 0.00 -8.56 1.57
C HIS A 87 1.09 -7.49 1.55
N LEU A 88 0.77 -6.29 2.01
CA LEU A 88 1.67 -5.15 1.97
C LEU A 88 2.87 -5.33 2.93
N VAL A 89 2.72 -6.06 4.03
CA VAL A 89 3.81 -6.26 5.00
C VAL A 89 4.68 -7.47 4.65
N GLU A 90 4.09 -8.55 4.15
CA GLU A 90 4.78 -9.86 4.05
C GLU A 90 5.05 -10.34 2.63
N ILE A 91 4.39 -9.75 1.62
CA ILE A 91 4.42 -10.23 0.24
C ILE A 91 4.98 -9.15 -0.69
N ASP A 92 4.26 -8.04 -0.85
CA ASP A 92 4.66 -6.92 -1.71
C ASP A 92 4.23 -5.58 -1.11
N GLY A 93 5.12 -4.97 -0.33
CA GLY A 93 4.95 -3.63 0.21
C GLY A 93 5.16 -2.50 -0.81
N THR A 94 5.45 -2.83 -2.07
CA THR A 94 5.70 -1.84 -3.12
C THR A 94 4.51 -1.61 -4.02
N ASN A 95 3.41 -2.35 -3.85
CA ASN A 95 2.20 -2.24 -4.65
C ASN A 95 1.49 -0.89 -4.42
N PRO A 96 1.61 0.10 -5.33
CA PRO A 96 1.12 1.45 -5.06
C PRO A 96 -0.41 1.53 -5.11
N ALA A 97 -1.06 0.69 -5.93
CA ALA A 97 -2.52 0.67 -6.04
C ALA A 97 -3.17 0.16 -4.75
N LEU A 98 -2.55 -0.85 -4.12
CA LEU A 98 -3.04 -1.40 -2.86
C LEU A 98 -2.73 -0.47 -1.69
N ALA A 99 -1.50 0.07 -1.61
CA ALA A 99 -1.12 1.06 -0.61
C ALA A 99 -2.02 2.30 -0.67
N TYR A 100 -2.36 2.79 -1.87
CA TYR A 100 -3.31 3.89 -2.08
C TYR A 100 -4.66 3.59 -1.41
N ARG A 101 -5.27 2.43 -1.72
CA ARG A 101 -6.60 2.08 -1.17
C ARG A 101 -6.56 1.89 0.33
N TYR A 102 -5.50 1.26 0.83
CA TYR A 102 -5.33 1.00 2.25
C TYR A 102 -5.15 2.28 3.05
N ALA A 103 -4.42 3.27 2.51
CA ALA A 103 -4.27 4.56 3.15
C ALA A 103 -5.62 5.27 3.37
N PHE A 104 -6.52 5.25 2.38
CA PHE A 104 -7.87 5.81 2.52
C PHE A 104 -8.70 5.05 3.56
N PHE A 105 -8.67 3.71 3.53
CA PHE A 105 -9.35 2.90 4.53
C PHE A 105 -8.89 3.24 5.96
N LEU A 106 -7.58 3.33 6.19
CA LEU A 106 -7.00 3.67 7.50
C LEU A 106 -7.38 5.08 7.95
N TYR A 107 -7.49 6.02 7.02
CA TYR A 107 -7.94 7.37 7.34
C TYR A 107 -9.40 7.38 7.80
N ASP A 108 -10.27 6.61 7.13
CA ASP A 108 -11.67 6.47 7.51
C ASP A 108 -11.83 5.78 8.87
N GLU A 109 -10.96 4.82 9.21
CA GLU A 109 -10.88 4.18 10.53
C GLU A 109 -10.23 5.07 11.61
N GLY A 110 -9.69 6.23 11.23
CA GLY A 110 -9.06 7.19 12.15
C GLY A 110 -7.61 6.88 12.51
N ASP A 111 -6.96 5.90 11.87
CA ASP A 111 -5.53 5.65 12.00
C ASP A 111 -4.73 6.56 11.04
N TYR A 112 -4.73 7.86 11.36
CA TYR A 112 -4.12 8.90 10.52
C TYR A 112 -2.61 8.72 10.34
N ALA A 113 -1.92 8.17 11.34
CA ALA A 113 -0.49 7.91 11.26
C ALA A 113 -0.21 6.85 10.19
N GLN A 114 -0.92 5.72 10.23
CA GLN A 114 -0.74 4.66 9.24
C GLN A 114 -1.28 5.07 7.87
N ALA A 115 -2.37 5.85 7.81
CA ALA A 115 -2.87 6.42 6.56
C ALA A 115 -1.79 7.28 5.87
N SER A 116 -1.15 8.19 6.60
CA SER A 116 -0.06 9.02 6.07
C SER A 116 1.13 8.18 5.60
N ASN A 117 1.51 7.15 6.37
CA ASN A 117 2.61 6.25 6.02
C ASN A 117 2.35 5.50 4.71
N TRP A 118 1.19 4.84 4.57
CA TRP A 118 0.85 4.10 3.36
C TRP A 118 0.61 5.00 2.15
N ALA A 119 0.09 6.21 2.36
CA ALA A 119 0.02 7.21 1.31
C ALA A 119 1.43 7.61 0.82
N GLY A 120 2.39 7.75 1.73
CA GLY A 120 3.80 7.98 1.40
C GLY A 120 4.42 6.84 0.59
N VAL A 121 4.12 5.59 0.94
CA VAL A 121 4.54 4.40 0.15
C VAL A 121 3.95 4.46 -1.25
N ALA A 122 2.65 4.73 -1.38
CA ALA A 122 1.99 4.85 -2.68
C ALA A 122 2.62 5.97 -3.55
N LEU A 123 2.96 7.11 -2.93
CA LEU A 123 3.68 8.21 -3.60
C LEU A 123 5.09 7.81 -4.04
N ALA A 124 5.82 7.02 -3.24
CA ALA A 124 7.16 6.57 -3.60
C ALA A 124 7.17 5.71 -4.87
N TYR A 125 6.09 4.96 -5.12
CA TYR A 125 5.90 4.09 -6.29
C TYR A 125 4.90 4.65 -7.33
N ARG A 126 4.65 5.97 -7.30
CA ARG A 126 3.69 6.65 -8.20
C ARG A 126 3.94 6.49 -9.69
N SER A 127 5.16 6.13 -10.10
CA SER A 127 5.52 5.87 -11.51
C SER A 127 4.79 4.67 -12.13
N ALA A 128 4.10 3.87 -11.32
CA ALA A 128 3.18 2.83 -11.80
C ALA A 128 1.93 3.39 -12.48
N TRP A 129 1.55 4.64 -12.24
CA TRP A 129 0.41 5.30 -12.87
C TRP A 129 0.86 6.24 -13.98
N THR A 130 -0.02 6.49 -14.95
CA THR A 130 0.27 7.38 -16.08
C THR A 130 -0.95 8.22 -16.45
N GLY A 131 -0.72 9.32 -17.19
CA GLY A 131 -1.79 10.17 -17.70
C GLY A 131 -2.66 10.77 -16.59
N GLN A 132 -3.98 10.75 -16.78
CA GLN A 132 -4.93 11.32 -15.81
C GLN A 132 -4.93 10.56 -14.49
N GLU A 133 -4.79 9.23 -14.51
CA GLU A 133 -4.76 8.42 -13.28
C GLU A 133 -3.57 8.82 -12.38
N TYR A 134 -2.42 9.15 -12.97
CA TYR A 134 -1.27 9.67 -12.23
C TYR A 134 -1.60 10.99 -11.54
N LEU A 135 -2.19 11.94 -12.28
CA LEU A 135 -2.55 13.26 -11.74
C LEU A 135 -3.55 13.12 -10.58
N ASP A 136 -4.64 12.39 -10.79
CA ASP A 136 -5.71 12.23 -9.80
C ASP A 136 -5.20 11.53 -8.53
N ARG A 137 -4.43 10.45 -8.68
CA ARG A 137 -3.93 9.69 -7.53
C ARG A 137 -2.83 10.40 -6.77
N VAL A 138 -1.87 11.02 -7.45
CA VAL A 138 -0.79 11.73 -6.75
C VAL A 138 -1.34 12.95 -6.02
N PHE A 139 -2.27 13.69 -6.63
CA PHE A 139 -2.92 14.81 -5.98
C PHE A 139 -3.69 14.38 -4.73
N SER A 140 -4.54 13.35 -4.85
CA SER A 140 -5.34 12.85 -3.71
C SER A 140 -4.50 12.21 -2.61
N LEU A 141 -3.33 11.63 -2.92
CA LEU A 141 -2.39 11.15 -1.91
C LEU A 141 -1.75 12.28 -1.12
N TYR A 142 -1.39 13.39 -1.77
CA TYR A 142 -0.92 14.58 -1.06
C TYR A 142 -2.01 15.17 -0.17
N GLU A 143 -3.23 15.28 -0.69
CA GLU A 143 -4.40 15.72 0.09
C GLU A 143 -4.62 14.83 1.32
N LEU A 144 -4.60 13.50 1.15
CA LEU A 144 -4.76 12.53 2.23
C LEU A 144 -3.67 12.67 3.30
N ARG A 145 -2.39 12.82 2.89
CA ARG A 145 -1.28 13.03 3.83
C ARG A 145 -1.41 14.36 4.58
N ALA A 146 -1.83 15.43 3.91
CA ALA A 146 -2.04 16.73 4.54
C ALA A 146 -3.19 16.67 5.56
N ALA A 147 -4.32 16.03 5.18
CA ALA A 147 -5.45 15.81 6.08
C ALA A 147 -5.05 14.96 7.31
N SER A 148 -4.30 13.88 7.09
CA SER A 148 -3.75 13.04 8.15
C SER A 148 -2.80 13.81 9.08
N GLY A 149 -1.88 14.59 8.52
CA GLY A 149 -0.94 15.42 9.27
C GLY A 149 -1.66 16.49 10.10
N GLN A 150 -2.71 17.10 9.58
CA GLN A 150 -3.54 18.04 10.32
C GLN A 150 -4.27 17.36 11.49
N ALA A 151 -4.80 16.16 11.29
CA ALA A 151 -5.46 15.40 12.35
C ALA A 151 -4.48 15.01 13.46
N ILE A 152 -3.27 14.56 13.10
CA ILE A 152 -2.19 14.25 14.05
C ILE A 152 -1.78 15.50 14.82
N TRP A 153 -1.54 16.62 14.14
CA TRP A 153 -1.16 17.87 14.79
C TRP A 153 -2.24 18.33 15.79
N ARG A 154 -3.52 18.29 15.42
CA ARG A 154 -4.62 18.62 16.34
C ARG A 154 -4.63 17.71 17.56
N ALA A 155 -4.51 16.39 17.38
CA ALA A 155 -4.50 15.44 18.49
C ALA A 155 -3.33 15.69 19.46
N VAL A 156 -2.13 16.00 18.92
CA VAL A 156 -0.96 16.33 19.74
C VAL A 156 -1.15 17.67 20.46
N ALA A 157 -1.63 18.71 19.77
CA ALA A 157 -1.88 20.02 20.36
C ALA A 157 -3.00 20.02 21.41
N GLU A 158 -3.95 19.09 21.34
CA GLU A 158 -4.97 18.90 22.37
C GLU A 158 -4.44 18.15 23.60
N ALA A 159 -3.51 17.21 23.39
CA ALA A 159 -2.90 16.44 24.47
C ALA A 159 -1.84 17.23 25.25
N ASP A 160 -1.27 18.27 24.63
CA ASP A 160 -0.18 19.07 25.15
C ASP A 160 -0.57 20.54 25.26
N GLU A 161 -0.75 21.03 26.50
CA GLU A 161 -1.07 22.45 26.75
C GLU A 161 0.13 23.38 26.49
N SER A 162 1.32 22.83 26.24
CA SER A 162 2.54 23.55 25.85
C SER A 162 2.81 23.41 24.35
N GLU A 163 3.41 24.43 23.72
CA GLU A 163 4.11 24.26 22.44
C GLU A 163 5.42 23.49 22.68
N ASP A 164 5.35 22.22 23.09
CA ASP A 164 6.54 21.36 23.16
C ASP A 164 6.96 20.89 21.75
N SER A 165 8.12 20.24 21.70
CA SER A 165 8.72 19.74 20.46
C SER A 165 7.78 18.85 19.64
N ALA A 166 6.91 18.06 20.27
CA ALA A 166 6.03 17.14 19.56
C ALA A 166 4.97 17.85 18.70
N SER A 167 4.35 18.92 19.23
CA SER A 167 3.38 19.74 18.47
C SER A 167 4.09 20.47 17.33
N PHE A 168 5.29 20.98 17.59
CA PHE A 168 6.13 21.58 16.56
C PHE A 168 6.50 20.59 15.45
N ASP A 169 6.95 19.39 15.80
CA ASP A 169 7.35 18.34 14.85
C ASP A 169 6.16 17.91 13.97
N ALA A 170 4.98 17.68 14.55
CA ALA A 170 3.78 17.35 13.78
C ALA A 170 3.37 18.48 12.82
N ARG A 171 3.50 19.75 13.25
CA ARG A 171 3.23 20.92 12.42
C ARG A 171 4.26 21.09 11.30
N LEU A 172 5.53 20.76 11.56
CA LEU A 172 6.61 20.77 10.57
C LEU A 172 6.39 19.71 9.49
N GLU A 173 6.01 18.49 9.86
CA GLU A 173 5.66 17.44 8.90
C GLU A 173 4.47 17.85 8.01
N LEU A 174 3.43 18.44 8.60
CA LEU A 174 2.31 19.00 7.83
C LEU A 174 2.76 20.08 6.84
N CYS A 175 3.69 20.96 7.25
CA CYS A 175 4.28 21.99 6.41
C CYS A 175 4.93 21.36 5.17
N HIS A 176 5.82 20.38 5.37
CA HIS A 176 6.51 19.71 4.25
C HIS A 176 5.53 19.06 3.28
N VAL A 177 4.54 18.31 3.78
CA VAL A 177 3.55 17.65 2.93
C VAL A 177 2.73 18.66 2.13
N ALA A 178 2.29 19.75 2.77
CA ALA A 178 1.51 20.78 2.08
C ALA A 178 2.36 21.53 1.03
N HIS A 179 3.66 21.67 1.26
CA HIS A 179 4.59 22.26 0.28
C HIS A 179 4.79 21.34 -0.93
N GLU A 180 5.03 20.04 -0.70
CA GLU A 180 5.10 19.05 -1.78
C GLU A 180 3.80 19.02 -2.60
N TRP A 181 2.65 19.13 -1.93
CA TRP A 181 1.34 19.20 -2.58
C TRP A 181 1.21 20.45 -3.44
N GLN A 182 1.60 21.63 -2.92
CA GLN A 182 1.57 22.88 -3.67
C GLN A 182 2.42 22.78 -4.94
N ILE A 183 3.68 22.35 -4.81
CA ILE A 183 4.60 22.20 -5.94
C ILE A 183 3.98 21.30 -7.00
N PHE A 184 3.47 20.14 -6.60
CA PHE A 184 2.84 19.22 -7.54
C PHE A 184 1.63 19.85 -8.23
N ALA A 185 0.76 20.54 -7.49
CA ALA A 185 -0.41 21.21 -8.06
C ALA A 185 -0.02 22.27 -9.09
N GLU A 186 0.99 23.10 -8.78
CA GLU A 186 1.50 24.13 -9.69
C GLU A 186 2.15 23.55 -10.95
N GLU A 187 3.02 22.54 -10.80
CA GLU A 187 3.69 21.87 -11.92
C GLU A 187 2.69 21.19 -12.87
N THR A 188 1.59 20.68 -12.33
CA THR A 188 0.55 19.98 -13.09
C THR A 188 -0.64 20.84 -13.47
N GLN A 189 -0.62 22.14 -13.14
CA GLN A 189 -1.71 23.10 -13.40
C GLN A 189 -3.05 22.68 -12.75
N LEU A 190 -2.99 21.96 -11.64
CA LEU A 190 -4.14 21.68 -10.77
C LEU A 190 -4.35 22.84 -9.78
N ASP A 191 -5.51 22.86 -9.12
CA ASP A 191 -5.83 23.91 -8.15
C ASP A 191 -4.92 23.82 -6.91
N SER A 192 -4.12 24.86 -6.68
CA SER A 192 -3.22 24.98 -5.52
C SER A 192 -3.82 25.76 -4.36
N THR A 193 -5.09 26.18 -4.43
CA THR A 193 -5.74 26.99 -3.38
C THR A 193 -5.74 26.29 -2.02
N VAL A 194 -6.06 25.00 -1.98
CA VAL A 194 -6.11 24.23 -0.74
C VAL A 194 -4.72 23.98 -0.14
N PRO A 195 -3.70 23.49 -0.87
CA PRO A 195 -2.36 23.33 -0.30
C PRO A 195 -1.78 24.64 0.23
N ILE A 196 -1.99 25.76 -0.48
CA ILE A 196 -1.56 27.09 -0.01
C ILE A 196 -2.23 27.44 1.33
N ALA A 197 -3.54 27.23 1.46
CA ALA A 197 -4.24 27.50 2.72
C ALA A 197 -3.75 26.61 3.87
N VAL A 198 -3.40 25.34 3.59
CA VAL A 198 -2.83 24.44 4.59
C VAL A 198 -1.43 24.90 5.02
N LEU A 199 -0.59 25.37 4.09
CA LEU A 199 0.71 25.95 4.40
C LEU A 199 0.60 27.21 5.26
N GLU A 200 -0.28 28.13 4.90
CA GLU A 200 -0.49 29.37 5.67
C GLU A 200 -0.92 29.06 7.11
N MET A 201 -1.68 27.99 7.32
CA MET A 201 -2.14 27.54 8.64
C MET A 201 -0.99 27.03 9.52
N THR A 202 0.12 26.50 8.97
CA THR A 202 1.24 26.03 9.79
C THR A 202 2.00 27.19 10.45
N GLY A 203 1.91 28.40 9.88
CA GLY A 203 2.40 29.64 10.48
C GLY A 203 3.90 29.89 10.36
N PHE A 204 4.64 29.12 9.55
CA PHE A 204 6.05 29.38 9.25
C PHE A 204 6.43 28.86 7.85
N ALA A 205 7.53 29.36 7.31
CA ALA A 205 8.06 28.90 6.03
C ALA A 205 8.69 27.51 6.21
N CYS A 206 8.30 26.55 5.38
CA CYS A 206 8.95 25.24 5.30
C CYS A 206 10.30 25.43 4.57
N GLU A 207 11.33 25.92 5.26
CA GLU A 207 12.66 26.03 4.66
C GLU A 207 13.29 24.63 4.51
N GLU A 208 13.74 24.31 3.30
CA GLU A 208 14.53 23.10 3.02
C GLU A 208 15.85 23.18 3.78
N ASN A 209 16.07 22.25 4.72
CA ASN A 209 17.40 21.98 5.30
C ASN A 209 18.24 21.12 4.35
#